data_AF-A0A067MKA5-F1
#
_entry.id   AF-A0A067MKA5-F1
#
_cell.length_a   1.000
_cell.length_b   1.000
_cell.length_c   1.000
_cell.angle_alpha   90.00
_cell.angle_beta   90.00
_cell.angle_gamma   90.00
#
_symmetry.space_group_name_H-M   'P 1'
#
loop_
_entity.id
_entity.type
_entity.pdbx_description
1 polymer ?
#
loop_
_entity_poly.entity_id
_entity_poly.type
_entity_poly.pdbx_seq_one_letter_code
_entity_poly.pdbx_strand_id
1 'polypeptide(L)'
;MSSSRSFYHRVLSGGTAVERLVRHFKISFPIGEGSVGVISSLQIADILERMNRLRSVELTLSGNLLFSGSRIWRALASQTSLCDLTLKYPYRYSLGSFLLPSSKELRNIRPLKTFHISTPRHYDTTVISAESDLGVILLNSRETLEELTLPTVAWDFPPFPNAPIDKGLIWPRVRSISTGTLEHSCHLDFNWAFPSARYLSTRGCLSTWNDSFNRPFLSRLESMEGLAHEFRSAFTSAAMKLRRVAY
;
A
#
# COMPACT_ATOMS: atom_id res chain seq x y z
N MET A 1 7.17 -32.12 -7.48
CA MET A 1 6.01 -31.22 -7.30
C MET A 1 6.39 -30.13 -6.30
N SER A 2 6.12 -28.86 -6.59
CA SER A 2 6.50 -27.72 -5.72
C SER A 2 5.77 -27.78 -4.37
N SER A 3 6.50 -27.53 -3.28
CA SER A 3 6.02 -27.51 -1.88
C SER A 3 4.74 -26.68 -1.70
N SER A 4 4.61 -25.57 -2.43
CA SER A 4 3.46 -24.68 -2.36
C SER A 4 2.16 -25.35 -2.79
N ARG A 5 2.18 -26.19 -3.85
CA ARG A 5 0.97 -26.89 -4.33
C ARG A 5 0.42 -27.86 -3.29
N SER A 6 1.30 -28.57 -2.59
CA SER A 6 0.92 -29.48 -1.50
C SER A 6 0.30 -28.71 -0.33
N PHE A 7 0.83 -27.53 0.01
CA PHE A 7 0.28 -26.68 1.05
C PHE A 7 -1.14 -26.19 0.71
N TYR A 8 -1.36 -25.62 -0.48
CA TYR A 8 -2.70 -25.14 -0.86
C TYR A 8 -3.71 -26.28 -0.90
N HIS A 9 -3.31 -27.46 -1.39
CA HIS A 9 -4.16 -28.64 -1.36
C HIS A 9 -4.54 -29.03 0.07
N ARG A 10 -3.59 -29.01 1.03
CA ARG A 10 -3.86 -29.32 2.45
C ARG A 10 -4.80 -28.32 3.12
N VAL A 11 -4.69 -27.04 2.77
CA VAL A 11 -5.61 -25.99 3.24
C VAL A 11 -7.02 -26.26 2.69
N LEU A 12 -7.13 -26.49 1.38
CA LEU A 12 -8.40 -26.74 0.71
C LEU A 12 -9.04 -28.06 1.17
N SER A 13 -8.24 -29.08 1.46
CA SER A 13 -8.72 -30.38 1.96
C SER A 13 -9.15 -30.38 3.43
N GLY A 14 -9.16 -29.23 4.12
CA GLY A 14 -9.79 -29.10 5.44
C GLY A 14 -8.93 -29.56 6.63
N GLY A 15 -7.60 -29.44 6.53
CA GLY A 15 -6.73 -29.65 7.68
C GLY A 15 -6.93 -28.55 8.73
N THR A 16 -7.79 -28.78 9.73
CA THR A 16 -8.17 -27.80 10.79
C THR A 16 -6.99 -27.15 11.51
N ALA A 17 -5.84 -27.83 11.59
CA ALA A 17 -4.62 -27.29 12.18
C ALA A 17 -4.02 -26.15 11.36
N VAL A 18 -4.05 -26.24 10.02
CA VAL A 18 -3.45 -25.21 9.15
C VAL A 18 -4.30 -23.94 9.16
N GLU A 19 -5.62 -24.08 9.21
CA GLU A 19 -6.58 -22.97 9.23
C GLU A 19 -6.39 -22.04 10.45
N ARG A 20 -6.02 -22.59 11.61
CA ARG A 20 -5.88 -21.84 12.87
C ARG A 20 -4.48 -21.34 13.17
N LEU A 21 -3.47 -21.81 12.46
CA LEU A 21 -2.06 -21.49 12.76
C LEU A 21 -1.46 -20.47 11.80
N VAL A 22 -1.97 -20.38 10.57
CA VAL A 22 -1.42 -19.47 9.56
C VAL A 22 -1.76 -18.03 9.90
N ARG A 23 -0.72 -17.24 10.15
CA ARG A 23 -0.81 -15.79 10.41
C ARG A 23 -0.31 -14.94 9.25
N HIS A 24 0.49 -15.53 8.36
CA HIS A 24 1.11 -14.86 7.23
C HIS A 24 0.78 -15.64 5.97
N PHE A 25 0.15 -14.97 5.02
CA PHE A 25 -0.22 -15.55 3.74
C PHE A 25 0.37 -14.73 2.60
N LYS A 26 1.09 -15.40 1.70
CA LYS A 26 1.71 -14.76 0.55
C LYS A 26 1.39 -15.56 -0.70
N ILE A 27 0.88 -14.88 -1.71
CA ILE A 27 0.70 -15.43 -3.04
C ILE A 27 1.37 -14.53 -4.08
N SER A 28 2.25 -15.16 -4.87
CA SER A 28 2.99 -14.51 -5.94
C SER A 28 2.87 -15.35 -7.20
N PHE A 29 2.60 -14.69 -8.32
CA PHE A 29 2.55 -15.33 -9.62
C PHE A 29 3.84 -15.03 -10.38
N PRO A 30 4.46 -16.05 -11.02
CA PRO A 30 5.62 -15.80 -11.86
C PRO A 30 5.24 -14.84 -13.00
N ILE A 31 6.12 -13.87 -13.24
CA ILE A 31 5.97 -12.89 -14.33
C ILE A 31 6.54 -13.55 -15.59
N GLY A 32 5.68 -14.18 -16.39
CA GLY A 32 6.10 -14.88 -17.61
C GLY A 32 5.06 -15.88 -18.10
N GLU A 33 5.05 -16.10 -19.41
CA GLU A 33 4.04 -16.80 -20.23
C GLU A 33 3.33 -18.02 -19.61
N GLY A 34 2.00 -18.03 -19.74
CA GLY A 34 1.20 -19.25 -19.82
C GLY A 34 1.26 -20.19 -18.61
N SER A 35 1.11 -19.68 -17.39
CA SER A 35 1.06 -20.55 -16.21
C SER A 35 -0.20 -21.44 -16.25
N VAL A 36 -0.05 -22.65 -16.79
CA VAL A 36 -1.01 -23.75 -16.69
C VAL A 36 -0.89 -24.34 -15.28
N GLY A 37 -1.89 -24.10 -14.44
CA GLY A 37 -1.94 -24.54 -13.05
C GLY A 37 -2.00 -23.42 -12.00
N VAL A 38 -2.50 -22.23 -12.39
CA VAL A 38 -2.73 -21.09 -11.51
C VAL A 38 -3.92 -21.39 -10.58
N ILE A 39 -3.74 -21.13 -9.28
CA ILE A 39 -4.80 -21.18 -8.29
C ILE A 39 -5.87 -20.18 -8.70
N SER A 40 -7.12 -20.62 -8.80
CA SER A 40 -8.21 -19.73 -9.20
C SER A 40 -8.46 -18.65 -8.13
N SER A 41 -9.03 -17.52 -8.52
CA SER A 41 -9.48 -16.48 -7.59
C SER A 41 -10.43 -17.01 -6.53
N LEU A 42 -11.31 -17.95 -6.90
CA LEU A 42 -12.22 -18.63 -5.98
C LEU A 42 -11.46 -19.45 -4.93
N GLN A 43 -10.45 -20.22 -5.34
CA GLN A 43 -9.62 -20.99 -4.42
C GLN A 43 -8.85 -20.09 -3.44
N ILE A 44 -8.38 -18.92 -3.90
CA ILE A 44 -7.72 -17.94 -3.03
C ILE A 44 -8.70 -17.37 -2.01
N ALA A 45 -9.92 -17.03 -2.43
CA ALA A 45 -10.96 -16.61 -1.50
C ALA A 45 -11.29 -17.70 -0.47
N ASP A 46 -11.45 -18.97 -0.90
CA ASP A 46 -11.69 -20.09 0.01
C ASP A 46 -10.56 -20.25 1.04
N ILE A 47 -9.30 -20.08 0.61
CA ILE A 47 -8.13 -20.13 1.48
C ILE A 47 -8.18 -18.99 2.51
N LEU A 48 -8.44 -17.76 2.08
CA LEU A 48 -8.50 -16.59 2.96
C LEU A 48 -9.65 -16.71 3.98
N GLU A 49 -10.82 -17.15 3.54
CA GLU A 49 -12.00 -17.35 4.41
C GLU A 49 -11.74 -18.38 5.52
N ARG A 50 -10.95 -19.43 5.21
CA ARG A 50 -10.58 -20.47 6.20
C ARG A 50 -9.51 -20.00 7.18
N MET A 51 -8.60 -19.12 6.76
CA MET A 51 -7.50 -18.62 7.58
C MET A 51 -7.93 -17.45 8.46
N ASN A 52 -8.80 -17.66 9.44
CA ASN A 52 -9.40 -16.58 10.25
C ASN A 52 -8.46 -15.89 11.26
N ARG A 53 -7.18 -16.27 11.30
CA ARG A 53 -6.14 -15.67 12.16
C ARG A 53 -5.04 -14.96 11.38
N LEU A 54 -5.31 -14.60 10.12
CA LEU A 54 -4.37 -13.84 9.32
C LEU A 54 -4.08 -12.49 9.97
N ARG A 55 -2.79 -12.18 10.04
CA ARG A 55 -2.23 -10.90 10.47
C ARG A 55 -1.60 -10.16 9.30
N SER A 56 -1.02 -10.91 8.37
CA SER A 56 -0.32 -10.37 7.22
C SER A 56 -0.71 -11.08 5.94
N VAL A 57 -1.04 -10.30 4.92
CA VAL A 57 -1.38 -10.80 3.59
C VAL A 57 -0.59 -10.05 2.53
N GLU A 58 0.08 -10.79 1.66
CA GLU A 58 0.71 -10.29 0.43
C GLU A 58 0.07 -10.93 -0.80
N LEU A 59 -0.65 -10.14 -1.60
CA LEU A 59 -1.30 -10.60 -2.84
C LEU A 59 -0.65 -9.96 -4.07
N THR A 60 -0.27 -10.80 -5.04
CA THR A 60 0.04 -10.34 -6.40
C THR A 60 -1.22 -10.39 -7.26
N LEU A 61 -1.77 -9.24 -7.61
CA LEU A 61 -3.06 -9.10 -8.29
C LEU A 61 -2.88 -9.22 -9.82
N SER A 62 -2.98 -10.43 -10.37
CA SER A 62 -2.93 -10.67 -11.81
C SER A 62 -4.31 -10.95 -12.40
N GLY A 63 -4.62 -10.37 -13.57
CA GLY A 63 -5.74 -10.74 -14.46
C GLY A 63 -7.04 -11.12 -13.74
N ASN A 64 -7.27 -12.42 -13.58
CA ASN A 64 -8.49 -12.98 -12.97
C ASN A 64 -8.74 -12.54 -11.52
N LEU A 65 -7.70 -12.24 -10.73
CA LEU A 65 -7.87 -11.77 -9.35
C LEU A 65 -8.46 -10.37 -9.28
N LEU A 66 -8.18 -9.54 -10.28
CA LEU A 66 -8.73 -8.19 -10.37
C LEU A 66 -10.23 -8.25 -10.67
N PHE A 67 -10.68 -9.19 -11.51
CA PHE A 67 -12.09 -9.28 -11.93
C PHE A 67 -12.98 -10.08 -10.96
N SER A 68 -12.46 -11.12 -10.31
CA SER A 68 -13.21 -11.90 -9.30
C SER A 68 -13.08 -11.33 -7.88
N GLY A 69 -12.57 -10.09 -7.74
CA GLY A 69 -12.03 -9.56 -6.49
C GLY A 69 -13.00 -9.44 -5.32
N SER A 70 -14.32 -9.29 -5.55
CA SER A 70 -15.27 -8.99 -4.47
C SER A 70 -15.26 -10.02 -3.33
N ARG A 71 -15.12 -11.32 -3.65
CA ARG A 71 -15.04 -12.37 -2.62
C ARG A 71 -13.70 -12.33 -1.86
N ILE A 72 -12.59 -12.08 -2.55
CA ILE A 72 -11.27 -11.92 -1.93
C ILE A 72 -11.28 -10.72 -0.98
N TRP A 73 -11.83 -9.59 -1.42
CA TRP A 73 -11.92 -8.38 -0.60
C TRP A 73 -12.81 -8.59 0.62
N ARG A 74 -13.95 -9.27 0.47
CA ARG A 74 -14.79 -9.66 1.59
C ARG A 74 -14.07 -10.59 2.57
N ALA A 75 -13.32 -11.56 2.05
CA ALA A 75 -12.53 -12.48 2.85
C ALA A 75 -11.40 -11.77 3.61
N LEU A 76 -10.83 -10.71 3.05
CA LEU A 76 -9.85 -9.86 3.75
C LEU A 76 -10.51 -8.97 4.80
N ALA A 77 -11.64 -8.36 4.48
CA ALA A 77 -12.39 -7.52 5.40
C ALA A 77 -12.94 -8.30 6.61
N SER A 78 -13.22 -9.60 6.47
CA SER A 78 -13.64 -10.45 7.58
C SER A 78 -12.50 -10.83 8.53
N GLN A 79 -11.24 -10.57 8.17
CA GLN A 79 -10.09 -10.88 9.01
C GLN A 79 -9.97 -9.90 10.18
N THR A 80 -10.42 -10.34 11.36
CA THR A 80 -10.43 -9.49 12.57
C THR A 80 -9.04 -9.13 13.10
N SER A 81 -8.02 -9.91 12.70
CA SER A 81 -6.63 -9.78 13.16
C SER A 81 -5.67 -9.23 12.09
N LEU A 82 -6.17 -8.91 10.89
CA LEU A 82 -5.33 -8.42 9.79
C LEU A 82 -4.80 -7.03 10.13
N CYS A 83 -3.48 -6.88 10.11
CA CYS A 83 -2.80 -5.63 10.36
C CYS A 83 -1.81 -5.25 9.24
N ASP A 84 -1.41 -6.20 8.40
CA ASP A 84 -0.45 -5.98 7.33
C ASP A 84 -1.06 -6.40 6.00
N LEU A 85 -1.17 -5.45 5.07
CA LEU A 85 -1.70 -5.71 3.74
C LEU A 85 -0.75 -5.19 2.67
N THR A 86 -0.29 -6.10 1.81
CA THR A 86 0.53 -5.79 0.64
C THR A 86 -0.19 -6.23 -0.63
N LEU A 87 -0.40 -5.28 -1.54
CA LEU A 87 -0.98 -5.49 -2.86
C LEU A 87 0.08 -5.18 -3.92
N LYS A 88 0.40 -6.18 -4.76
CA LYS A 88 1.39 -6.06 -5.83
C LYS A 88 0.71 -6.19 -7.19
N TYR A 89 0.90 -5.20 -8.05
CA TYR A 89 0.35 -5.21 -9.41
C TYR A 89 1.45 -5.63 -10.40
N PRO A 90 1.20 -6.59 -11.31
CA PRO A 90 2.21 -7.02 -12.27
C PRO A 90 2.38 -6.05 -13.45
N TYR A 91 3.52 -6.17 -14.13
CA TYR A 91 4.10 -5.23 -15.13
C TYR A 91 3.23 -4.83 -16.33
N ARG A 92 2.11 -5.53 -16.58
CA ARG A 92 1.29 -5.36 -17.77
C ARG A 92 0.00 -4.56 -17.55
N TYR A 93 -0.21 -4.06 -16.34
CA TYR A 93 -1.47 -3.46 -15.93
C TYR A 93 -1.23 -2.03 -15.45
N SER A 94 -1.85 -1.06 -16.12
CA SER A 94 -1.73 0.36 -15.81
C SER A 94 -2.88 0.75 -14.86
N LEU A 95 -2.57 1.32 -13.68
CA LEU A 95 -3.57 1.52 -12.61
C LEU A 95 -4.73 2.43 -13.04
N GLY A 96 -4.56 3.30 -14.04
CA GLY A 96 -5.57 4.20 -14.57
C GLY A 96 -6.69 3.49 -15.31
N SER A 97 -6.47 2.26 -15.79
CA SER A 97 -7.55 1.38 -16.26
C SER A 97 -8.12 0.48 -15.15
N PHE A 98 -7.51 0.47 -13.97
CA PHE A 98 -7.96 -0.28 -12.81
C PHE A 98 -8.47 0.71 -11.76
N LEU A 99 -9.73 1.10 -11.93
CA LEU A 99 -10.57 1.16 -10.74
C LEU A 99 -10.31 -0.18 -10.04
N LEU A 100 -9.68 -0.18 -8.86
CA LEU A 100 -9.91 -1.26 -7.90
C LEU A 100 -11.42 -1.51 -8.00
N PRO A 101 -11.87 -2.70 -8.43
CA PRO A 101 -13.28 -2.93 -8.71
C PRO A 101 -14.01 -2.42 -7.48
N SER A 102 -14.83 -1.37 -7.62
CA SER A 102 -15.18 -0.52 -6.47
C SER A 102 -15.70 -1.40 -5.35
N SER A 103 -14.82 -1.67 -4.41
CA SER A 103 -15.00 -2.76 -3.49
C SER A 103 -15.39 -2.06 -2.22
N LYS A 104 -16.70 -1.81 -2.13
CA LYS A 104 -17.29 -1.37 -0.87
C LYS A 104 -16.89 -2.30 0.27
N GLU A 105 -16.49 -3.54 -0.01
CA GLU A 105 -15.94 -4.47 0.97
C GLU A 105 -14.55 -4.07 1.50
N LEU A 106 -13.64 -3.54 0.66
CA LEU A 106 -12.33 -3.06 1.10
C LEU A 106 -12.44 -1.96 2.17
N ARG A 107 -13.52 -1.16 2.12
CA ARG A 107 -13.82 -0.13 3.12
C ARG A 107 -14.05 -0.69 4.52
N ASN A 108 -14.40 -1.97 4.63
CA ASN A 108 -14.64 -2.65 5.90
C ASN A 108 -13.37 -3.30 6.47
N ILE A 109 -12.22 -3.15 5.79
CA ILE A 109 -10.94 -3.58 6.36
C ILE A 109 -10.68 -2.80 7.64
N ARG A 110 -10.32 -3.55 8.69
CA ARG A 110 -9.95 -2.98 9.98
C ARG A 110 -8.69 -2.13 9.89
N PRO A 111 -8.47 -1.21 10.86
CA PRO A 111 -7.28 -0.37 10.89
C PRO A 111 -6.00 -1.21 10.74
N LEU A 112 -5.20 -0.88 9.72
CA LEU A 112 -3.95 -1.54 9.40
C LEU A 112 -2.77 -0.87 10.11
N LYS A 113 -1.72 -1.64 10.37
CA LYS A 113 -0.40 -1.17 10.79
C LYS A 113 0.51 -0.91 9.62
N THR A 114 0.49 -1.79 8.62
CA THR A 114 1.29 -1.64 7.41
C THR A 114 0.39 -1.77 6.19
N PHE A 115 0.56 -0.84 5.24
CA PHE A 115 -0.18 -0.87 3.99
C PHE A 115 0.73 -0.55 2.82
N HIS A 116 0.88 -1.54 1.94
CA HIS A 116 1.79 -1.44 0.81
C HIS A 116 1.05 -1.73 -0.49
N ILE A 117 1.12 -0.79 -1.42
CA ILE A 117 0.70 -0.95 -2.80
C ILE A 117 1.91 -0.69 -3.68
N SER A 118 2.26 -1.69 -4.49
CA SER A 118 3.36 -1.56 -5.44
C SER A 118 2.89 -1.86 -6.86
N THR A 119 3.19 -0.93 -7.77
CA THR A 119 3.16 -1.16 -9.21
C THR A 119 4.56 -0.91 -9.77
N PRO A 120 5.02 -1.71 -10.75
CA PRO A 120 6.31 -1.55 -11.39
C PRO A 120 6.36 -0.42 -12.43
N ARG A 121 5.23 0.19 -12.80
CA ARG A 121 5.20 1.30 -13.78
C ARG A 121 4.52 2.53 -13.18
N HIS A 122 5.10 3.69 -13.50
CA HIS A 122 4.73 5.01 -12.98
C HIS A 122 3.77 5.80 -13.89
N TYR A 123 3.22 5.20 -14.93
CA TYR A 123 2.53 5.97 -15.98
C TYR A 123 1.15 6.47 -15.58
N ASP A 124 0.46 5.76 -14.68
CA ASP A 124 -0.88 6.13 -14.28
C ASP A 124 -0.91 6.59 -12.83
N THR A 125 -1.41 7.80 -12.64
CA THR A 125 -1.59 8.40 -11.33
C THR A 125 -2.89 7.92 -10.72
N THR A 126 -2.81 7.36 -9.52
CA THR A 126 -4.00 6.93 -8.76
C THR A 126 -4.48 8.08 -7.88
N VAL A 127 -5.72 8.52 -8.10
CA VAL A 127 -6.33 9.54 -7.25
C VAL A 127 -6.79 8.89 -5.93
N ILE A 128 -6.29 9.40 -4.81
CA ILE A 128 -6.73 9.02 -3.47
C ILE A 128 -7.54 10.17 -2.90
N SER A 129 -8.85 9.96 -2.79
CA SER A 129 -9.81 10.86 -2.11
C SER A 129 -10.46 10.16 -0.92
N ALA A 130 -11.17 10.89 -0.06
CA ALA A 130 -11.90 10.33 1.07
C ALA A 130 -12.98 9.30 0.66
N GLU A 131 -13.49 9.41 -0.56
CA GLU A 131 -14.50 8.54 -1.15
C GLU A 131 -13.89 7.36 -1.89
N SER A 132 -12.59 7.39 -2.23
CA SER A 132 -11.90 6.27 -2.86
C SER A 132 -11.70 5.12 -1.87
N ASP A 133 -11.71 3.87 -2.33
CA ASP A 133 -11.54 2.72 -1.44
C ASP A 133 -10.17 2.75 -0.71
N LEU A 134 -9.12 3.22 -1.39
CA LEU A 134 -7.80 3.42 -0.79
C LEU A 134 -7.83 4.52 0.26
N GLY A 135 -8.48 5.64 -0.01
CA GLY A 135 -8.61 6.73 0.96
C GLY A 135 -9.39 6.29 2.18
N VAL A 136 -10.45 5.49 2.04
CA VAL A 136 -11.19 4.93 3.19
C VAL A 136 -10.30 4.00 4.01
N ILE A 137 -9.51 3.10 3.41
CA ILE A 137 -8.55 2.25 4.14
C ILE A 137 -7.55 3.11 4.92
N LEU A 138 -7.00 4.15 4.29
CA LEU A 138 -6.05 5.05 4.93
C LEU A 138 -6.70 5.82 6.09
N LEU A 139 -7.92 6.33 5.90
CA LEU A 139 -8.68 7.03 6.93
C LEU A 139 -9.01 6.12 8.12
N ASN A 140 -9.43 4.88 7.86
CA ASN A 140 -9.69 3.89 8.92
C ASN A 140 -8.41 3.52 9.68
N SER A 141 -7.26 3.54 9.00
CA SER A 141 -5.96 3.16 9.58
C SER A 141 -5.21 4.34 10.21
N ARG A 142 -5.84 5.52 10.33
CA ARG A 142 -5.20 6.76 10.76
C ARG A 142 -4.34 6.61 12.02
N GLU A 143 -4.94 6.03 13.06
CA GLU A 143 -4.33 5.91 14.38
C GLU A 143 -3.40 4.70 14.54
N THR A 144 -3.33 3.82 13.54
CA THR A 144 -2.61 2.55 13.64
C THR A 144 -1.50 2.40 12.60
N LEU A 145 -1.57 3.12 11.48
CA LEU A 145 -0.66 2.98 10.37
C LEU A 145 0.74 3.46 10.75
N GLU A 146 1.73 2.58 10.61
CA GLU A 146 3.15 2.82 10.89
C GLU A 146 3.96 2.90 9.59
N GLU A 147 3.57 2.10 8.58
CA GLU A 147 4.29 2.01 7.30
C GLU A 147 3.33 2.11 6.12
N LEU A 148 3.68 2.98 5.17
CA LEU A 148 2.87 3.25 3.99
C LEU A 148 3.73 3.13 2.75
N THR A 149 3.33 2.30 1.80
CA THR A 149 3.88 2.30 0.44
C THR A 149 2.75 2.53 -0.54
N LEU A 150 2.86 3.57 -1.35
CA LEU A 150 1.91 3.90 -2.38
C LEU A 150 2.60 3.99 -3.74
N PRO A 151 1.88 3.75 -4.83
CA PRO A 151 2.40 3.96 -6.17
C PRO A 151 2.48 5.46 -6.48
N THR A 152 2.58 5.82 -7.76
CA THR A 152 2.33 7.19 -8.23
C THR A 152 0.89 7.57 -7.88
N VAL A 153 0.72 8.59 -7.04
CA VAL A 153 -0.59 8.99 -6.49
C VAL A 153 -0.81 10.49 -6.59
N ALA A 154 -2.06 10.87 -6.85
CA ALA A 154 -2.57 12.23 -6.67
C ALA A 154 -3.44 12.22 -5.41
N TRP A 155 -3.13 13.11 -4.48
CA TRP A 155 -3.90 13.25 -3.25
C TRP A 155 -5.02 14.27 -3.51
N ASP A 156 -6.25 13.79 -3.61
CA ASP A 156 -7.45 14.61 -3.77
C ASP A 156 -8.22 14.62 -2.46
N PHE A 157 -7.58 15.22 -1.46
CA PHE A 157 -8.24 15.51 -0.22
C PHE A 157 -8.50 17.00 -0.13
N PRO A 158 -9.73 17.42 0.19
CA PRO A 158 -10.04 18.83 0.30
C PRO A 158 -9.10 19.49 1.32
N PRO A 159 -8.42 20.60 0.95
CA PRO A 159 -7.64 21.35 1.91
C PRO A 159 -8.62 21.87 2.95
N PHE A 160 -8.42 21.53 4.22
CA PHE A 160 -9.20 22.08 5.30
C PHE A 160 -8.38 23.17 6.01
N PRO A 161 -8.38 24.42 5.50
CA PRO A 161 -7.56 25.49 6.08
C PRO A 161 -7.94 25.84 7.52
N ASN A 162 -9.12 25.44 8.00
CA ASN A 162 -9.64 25.77 9.33
C ASN A 162 -10.27 24.58 10.08
N ALA A 163 -10.01 23.34 9.66
CA ALA A 163 -10.56 22.21 10.39
C ALA A 163 -9.81 22.02 11.73
N PRO A 164 -10.53 21.75 12.83
CA PRO A 164 -9.89 21.35 14.09
C PRO A 164 -8.94 20.17 13.84
N ILE A 165 -7.86 20.08 14.63
CA ILE A 165 -6.82 19.05 14.57
C ILE A 165 -7.44 17.63 14.44
N ASP A 166 -8.59 17.43 15.08
CA ASP A 166 -9.36 16.18 15.13
C ASP A 166 -10.02 15.79 13.78
N LYS A 167 -10.08 16.71 12.81
CA LYS A 167 -10.62 16.51 11.46
C LYS A 167 -9.55 16.50 10.37
N GLY A 168 -8.28 16.70 10.72
CA GLY A 168 -7.15 16.72 9.78
C GLY A 168 -6.80 15.33 9.22
N LEU A 169 -6.13 15.34 8.06
CA LEU A 169 -5.56 14.15 7.43
C LEU A 169 -4.18 13.88 7.99
N ILE A 170 -4.15 13.53 9.28
CA ILE A 170 -2.92 13.30 10.03
C ILE A 170 -2.81 11.82 10.32
N TRP A 171 -1.73 11.19 9.92
CA TRP A 171 -1.36 9.82 10.30
C TRP A 171 -0.22 9.87 11.32
N PRO A 172 -0.53 10.04 12.62
CA PRO A 172 0.45 10.41 13.63
C PRO A 172 1.52 9.34 13.88
N ARG A 173 1.28 8.08 13.50
CA ARG A 173 2.20 6.96 13.73
C ARG A 173 3.03 6.56 12.51
N VAL A 174 2.75 7.12 11.33
CA VAL A 174 3.49 6.76 10.12
C VAL A 174 4.93 7.24 10.27
N ARG A 175 5.85 6.27 10.33
CA ARG A 175 7.29 6.48 10.47
C ARG A 175 8.03 6.32 9.13
N SER A 176 7.48 5.49 8.25
CA SER A 176 8.07 5.15 6.95
C SER A 176 7.07 5.35 5.82
N ILE A 177 7.49 6.12 4.82
CA ILE A 177 6.70 6.40 3.62
C ILE A 177 7.52 5.97 2.41
N SER A 178 6.91 5.16 1.55
CA SER A 178 7.40 4.94 0.20
C SER A 178 6.35 5.41 -0.80
N THR A 179 6.75 6.21 -1.77
CA THR A 179 5.83 6.73 -2.77
C THR A 179 6.47 6.72 -4.15
N GLY A 180 5.64 6.56 -5.18
CA GLY A 180 6.04 6.80 -6.56
C GLY A 180 6.22 8.30 -6.82
N THR A 181 6.09 8.70 -8.08
CA THR A 181 6.08 10.11 -8.44
C THR A 181 4.87 10.80 -7.79
N LEU A 182 5.08 11.96 -7.16
CA LEU A 182 3.98 12.84 -6.76
C LEU A 182 3.72 13.82 -7.89
N GLU A 183 2.48 13.87 -8.38
CA GLU A 183 2.09 14.88 -9.36
C GLU A 183 2.08 16.29 -8.74
N HIS A 184 2.29 17.29 -9.60
CA HIS A 184 2.35 18.72 -9.24
C HIS A 184 1.06 19.23 -8.60
N SER A 185 -0.06 18.51 -8.75
CA SER A 185 -1.37 18.82 -8.16
C SER A 185 -1.55 18.31 -6.72
N CYS A 186 -0.54 17.65 -6.14
CA CYS A 186 -0.62 17.13 -4.79
C CYS A 186 -0.57 18.27 -3.76
N HIS A 187 -1.74 18.66 -3.24
CA HIS A 187 -1.87 19.64 -2.16
C HIS A 187 -1.61 19.07 -0.75
N LEU A 188 -1.04 17.87 -0.64
CA LEU A 188 -0.79 17.25 0.66
C LEU A 188 0.49 17.84 1.28
N ASP A 189 0.32 18.55 2.39
CA ASP A 189 1.43 18.92 3.26
C ASP A 189 1.90 17.68 4.04
N PHE A 190 3.04 17.09 3.63
CA PHE A 190 3.61 15.92 4.28
C PHE A 190 4.10 16.21 5.69
N ASN A 191 4.51 17.45 5.96
CA ASN A 191 4.97 17.84 7.29
C ASN A 191 3.83 17.74 8.30
N TRP A 192 2.63 18.17 7.89
CA TRP A 192 1.40 18.07 8.66
C TRP A 192 0.81 16.66 8.66
N ALA A 193 0.71 16.02 7.49
CA ALA A 193 0.05 14.72 7.35
C ALA A 193 0.82 13.58 8.04
N PHE A 194 2.15 13.65 8.07
CA PHE A 194 3.01 12.59 8.60
C PHE A 194 4.06 13.13 9.57
N PRO A 195 3.66 13.65 10.74
CA PRO A 195 4.56 14.35 11.65
C PRO A 195 5.67 13.46 12.23
N SER A 196 5.43 12.15 12.30
CA SER A 196 6.36 11.14 12.83
C SER A 196 7.24 10.49 11.77
N ALA A 197 7.07 10.84 10.49
CA ALA A 197 7.85 10.24 9.42
C ALA A 197 9.33 10.64 9.53
N ARG A 198 10.21 9.63 9.47
CA ARG A 198 11.67 9.80 9.48
C ARG A 198 12.33 9.06 8.32
N TYR A 199 11.59 8.21 7.61
CA TYR A 199 12.08 7.40 6.50
C TYR A 199 11.24 7.70 5.25
N LEU A 200 11.92 8.05 4.16
CA LEU A 200 11.30 8.29 2.86
C LEU A 200 11.98 7.41 1.80
N SER A 201 11.19 6.65 1.03
CA SER A 201 11.67 5.86 -0.12
C SER A 201 10.94 6.31 -1.37
N THR A 202 11.67 6.90 -2.32
CA THR A 202 11.10 7.48 -3.54
C THR A 202 11.46 6.64 -4.73
N ARG A 203 10.47 6.35 -5.56
CA ARG A 203 10.64 5.56 -6.79
C ARG A 203 10.42 6.42 -8.04
N GLY A 204 10.57 7.73 -7.94
CA GLY A 204 10.25 8.66 -9.01
C GLY A 204 10.58 10.11 -8.67
N CYS A 205 10.56 10.96 -9.69
CA CYS A 205 11.11 12.30 -9.64
C CYS A 205 10.53 13.14 -8.49
N LEU A 206 11.41 13.59 -7.57
CA LEU A 206 11.10 14.52 -6.49
C LEU A 206 11.07 15.99 -6.91
N SER A 207 11.07 16.29 -8.21
CA SER A 207 11.11 17.69 -8.69
C SER A 207 9.97 18.55 -8.11
N THR A 208 8.83 17.93 -7.80
CA THR A 208 7.65 18.58 -7.20
C THR A 208 7.74 18.84 -5.71
N TRP A 209 8.70 18.22 -5.01
CA TRP A 209 8.84 18.35 -3.55
C TRP A 209 9.59 19.60 -3.12
N ASN A 210 10.18 20.33 -4.07
CA ASN A 210 10.95 21.53 -3.77
C ASN A 210 10.06 22.75 -3.49
N ASP A 211 8.74 22.58 -3.59
CA ASP A 211 7.77 23.56 -3.11
C ASP A 211 7.97 23.81 -1.61
N SER A 212 7.86 25.07 -1.21
CA SER A 212 8.31 25.57 0.10
C SER A 212 7.69 24.87 1.31
N PHE A 213 6.49 24.29 1.16
CA PHE A 213 5.71 23.69 2.25
C PHE A 213 6.22 22.31 2.71
N ASN A 214 6.88 21.52 1.86
CA ASN A 214 7.41 20.21 2.26
C ASN A 214 8.85 20.26 2.81
N ARG A 215 9.51 21.43 2.78
CA ARG A 215 10.86 21.59 3.36
C ARG A 215 10.98 21.18 4.83
N PRO A 216 10.01 21.50 5.72
CA PRO A 216 10.05 21.04 7.11
C PRO A 216 9.89 19.53 7.26
N PHE A 217 9.21 18.86 6.32
CA PHE A 217 9.16 17.40 6.30
C PHE A 217 10.54 16.83 5.95
N LEU A 218 11.13 17.32 4.86
CA LEU A 218 12.43 16.85 4.37
C LEU A 218 13.53 17.04 5.42
N SER A 219 13.58 18.19 6.10
CA SER A 219 14.61 18.48 7.11
C SER A 219 14.60 17.52 8.32
N ARG A 220 13.47 16.84 8.58
CA ARG A 220 13.31 15.90 9.69
C ARG A 220 13.64 14.45 9.33
N LEU A 221 13.86 14.14 8.06
CA LEU A 221 14.18 12.77 7.62
C LEU A 221 15.53 12.32 8.18
N GLU A 222 15.58 11.09 8.68
CA GLU A 222 16.80 10.41 9.14
C GLU A 222 17.37 9.47 8.09
N SER A 223 16.53 8.97 7.18
CA SER A 223 16.94 8.06 6.11
C SER A 223 16.13 8.33 4.86
N MET A 224 16.81 8.21 3.72
CA MET A 224 16.19 8.39 2.42
C MET A 224 16.73 7.37 1.41
N GLU A 225 15.84 6.80 0.61
CA GLU A 225 16.13 5.88 -0.50
C GLU A 225 15.53 6.47 -1.78
N GLY A 226 16.27 6.47 -2.89
CA GLY A 226 15.81 7.05 -4.14
C GLY A 226 16.89 7.13 -5.21
N LEU A 227 16.59 7.84 -6.30
CA LEU A 227 17.55 8.04 -7.40
C LEU A 227 18.52 9.18 -7.08
N ALA A 228 19.76 9.09 -7.57
CA ALA A 228 20.82 10.09 -7.32
C ALA A 228 20.39 11.56 -7.56
N HIS A 229 19.56 11.81 -8.57
CA HIS A 229 19.08 13.16 -8.90
C HIS A 229 18.04 13.70 -7.91
N GLU A 230 17.29 12.82 -7.23
CA GLU A 230 16.29 13.16 -6.22
C GLU A 230 16.96 13.72 -4.96
N PHE A 231 18.11 13.14 -4.59
CA PHE A 231 18.91 13.62 -3.48
C PHE A 231 19.46 15.03 -3.68
N ARG A 232 19.81 15.42 -4.92
CA ARG A 232 20.37 16.75 -5.18
C ARG A 232 19.40 17.86 -4.77
N SER A 233 18.11 17.70 -5.09
CA SER A 233 17.06 18.62 -4.68
C SER A 233 16.92 18.65 -3.14
N ALA A 234 16.94 17.48 -2.50
CA ALA A 234 16.82 17.36 -1.05
C ALA A 234 18.01 18.03 -0.31
N PHE A 235 19.25 17.83 -0.76
CA PHE A 235 20.47 18.38 -0.16
C PHE A 235 20.61 19.89 -0.29
N THR A 236 19.97 20.52 -1.28
CA THR A 236 19.94 22.00 -1.34
C THR A 236 19.13 22.63 -0.20
N SER A 237 18.27 21.86 0.49
CA SER A 237 17.63 22.30 1.71
C SER A 237 18.61 22.15 2.89
N ALA A 238 19.18 23.27 3.33
CA ALA A 238 20.34 23.36 4.23
C ALA A 238 20.18 22.78 5.67
N ALA A 239 19.19 21.92 5.93
CA ALA A 239 18.82 21.46 7.28
C ALA A 239 18.62 19.94 7.41
N MET A 240 18.85 19.13 6.37
CA MET A 240 18.64 17.68 6.47
C MET A 240 19.71 16.97 7.32
N LYS A 241 19.27 16.25 8.35
CA LYS A 241 20.10 15.40 9.22
C LYS A 241 20.07 13.93 8.80
N LEU A 242 20.27 13.66 7.50
CA LEU A 242 20.26 12.29 6.99
C LEU A 242 21.42 11.48 7.59
N ARG A 243 21.09 10.35 8.20
CA ARG A 243 22.04 9.37 8.75
C ARG A 243 22.35 8.26 7.77
N ARG A 244 21.42 7.95 6.85
CA ARG A 244 21.53 6.87 5.88
C ARG A 244 20.97 7.28 4.53
N VAL A 245 21.71 6.92 3.48
CA VAL A 245 21.32 7.09 2.08
C VAL A 245 21.55 5.76 1.39
N ALA A 246 20.51 5.23 0.74
CA ALA A 246 20.58 4.02 -0.06
C ALA A 246 20.21 4.35 -1.51
N TYR A 247 20.93 3.73 -2.45
CA TYR A 247 20.77 3.87 -3.89
C TYR A 247 20.54 2.50 -4.54
#